data_AF-A0A3S0CR29-F1
#
_entry.id   AF-A0A3S0CR29-F1
#
_cell.length_a   1.000
_cell.length_b   1.000
_cell.length_c   1.000
_cell.angle_alpha   90.00
_cell.angle_beta   90.00
_cell.angle_gamma   90.00
#
_symmetry.space_group_name_H-M   'P 1'
#
loop_
_entity.id
_entity.type
_entity.pdbx_description
1 polymer ?
#
loop_
_entity_poly.entity_id
_entity_poly.type
_entity_poly.pdbx_seq_one_letter_code
_entity_poly.pdbx_strand_id
1 'polypeptide(L)'
;MSGDSIFNKLWRRVSKYGFILTMGLIALVAFKTPLQHYISLTRYQHVGIAIFLFGMGYVMQAIWSWRVYSKWAKMANFATSAFFCSVGLFFYCNTWLEEYATDATPSRYIGRLVLVFIYLFMALIVSGFWVKWAHEDNKLKDAEKDAAEKQQQEQELEQKQKQAEQGKKTEDKES
;
A
#
# COMPACT_ATOMS: atom_id res chain seq x y z
N MET A 1 -21.66 24.55 7.60
CA MET A 1 -21.32 23.12 7.42
C MET A 1 -20.83 22.94 6.00
N SER A 2 -19.50 22.89 5.77
CA SER A 2 -18.96 22.69 4.43
C SER A 2 -19.24 21.25 4.00
N GLY A 3 -20.04 21.09 2.95
CA GLY A 3 -20.30 19.82 2.29
C GLY A 3 -19.07 19.38 1.51
N ASP A 4 -17.99 19.01 2.20
CA ASP A 4 -16.94 18.19 1.60
C ASP A 4 -17.62 16.89 1.19
N SER A 5 -18.00 16.82 -0.09
CA SER A 5 -18.72 15.71 -0.66
C SER A 5 -17.96 14.43 -0.32
N ILE A 6 -18.68 13.37 0.06
CA ILE A 6 -18.12 12.05 0.34
C ILE A 6 -17.15 11.63 -0.79
N PHE A 7 -17.45 12.07 -2.01
CA PHE A 7 -16.60 11.96 -3.19
C PHE A 7 -15.18 12.53 -3.01
N ASN A 8 -15.01 13.76 -2.51
CA ASN A 8 -13.69 14.36 -2.30
C ASN A 8 -12.86 13.61 -1.26
N LYS A 9 -13.51 13.09 -0.20
CA LYS A 9 -12.85 12.23 0.79
C LYS A 9 -12.45 10.88 0.19
N LEU A 10 -13.31 10.27 -0.62
CA LEU A 10 -13.01 9.02 -1.33
C LEU A 10 -11.86 9.20 -2.32
N TRP A 11 -11.92 10.26 -3.14
CA TRP A 11 -10.91 10.59 -4.14
C TRP A 11 -9.53 10.76 -3.52
N ARG A 12 -9.43 11.49 -2.40
CA ARG A 12 -8.17 11.64 -1.64
C ARG A 12 -7.63 10.34 -1.06
N ARG A 13 -8.49 9.36 -0.75
CA ARG A 13 -8.05 8.02 -0.31
C ARG A 13 -7.60 7.18 -1.49
N VAL A 14 -8.37 7.16 -2.58
CA VAL A 14 -8.07 6.38 -3.79
C VAL A 14 -6.81 6.90 -4.48
N SER A 15 -6.57 8.21 -4.51
CA SER A 15 -5.38 8.80 -5.10
C SER A 15 -4.08 8.33 -4.45
N LYS A 16 -4.13 7.91 -3.17
CA LYS A 16 -2.99 7.30 -2.46
C LYS A 16 -2.64 5.90 -2.97
N TYR A 17 -3.52 5.26 -3.74
CA TYR A 17 -3.31 3.94 -4.33
C TYR A 17 -3.52 3.94 -5.85
N GLY A 18 -3.69 5.11 -6.46
CA GLY A 18 -4.12 5.27 -7.84
C GLY A 18 -3.16 4.61 -8.85
N PHE A 19 -1.85 4.74 -8.64
CA PHE A 19 -0.85 4.12 -9.54
C PHE A 19 -0.82 2.59 -9.39
N ILE A 20 -0.94 2.09 -8.16
CA ILE A 20 -0.98 0.64 -7.89
C ILE A 20 -2.22 0.03 -8.54
N LEU A 21 -3.39 0.67 -8.39
CA LEU A 21 -4.64 0.20 -8.99
C LEU A 21 -4.58 0.24 -10.52
N THR A 22 -4.11 1.34 -11.10
CA THR A 22 -4.00 1.50 -12.56
C THR A 22 -3.04 0.47 -13.16
N MET A 23 -1.85 0.31 -12.57
CA MET A 23 -0.90 -0.71 -13.01
C MET A 23 -1.39 -2.13 -12.73
N GLY A 24 -2.15 -2.35 -11.67
CA GLY A 24 -2.84 -3.62 -11.42
C GLY A 24 -3.84 -3.98 -12.51
N LEU A 25 -4.62 -3.00 -13.00
CA LEU A 25 -5.52 -3.21 -14.13
C LEU A 25 -4.74 -3.50 -15.41
N ILE A 26 -3.66 -2.76 -15.70
CA ILE A 26 -2.80 -3.01 -16.86
C ILE A 26 -2.16 -4.41 -16.77
N ALA A 27 -1.67 -4.80 -15.60
CA ALA A 27 -1.12 -6.13 -15.35
C ALA A 27 -2.16 -7.24 -15.55
N LEU A 28 -3.41 -7.03 -15.12
CA LEU A 28 -4.51 -7.98 -15.35
C LEU A 28 -4.85 -8.11 -16.83
N VAL A 29 -4.89 -6.99 -17.56
CA VAL A 29 -5.10 -6.99 -19.02
C VAL A 29 -3.96 -7.72 -19.71
N ALA A 30 -2.70 -7.43 -19.34
CA ALA A 30 -1.54 -8.12 -19.87
C ALA A 30 -1.59 -9.62 -19.57
N PHE A 31 -1.97 -10.02 -18.35
CA PHE A 31 -2.12 -11.43 -17.96
C PHE A 31 -3.22 -12.16 -18.76
N LYS A 32 -4.35 -11.50 -19.04
CA LYS A 32 -5.48 -12.10 -19.78
C LYS A 32 -5.29 -12.07 -21.29
N THR A 33 -4.56 -11.11 -21.82
CA THR A 33 -4.31 -10.99 -23.26
C THR A 33 -3.28 -12.04 -23.67
N PRO A 34 -3.53 -12.90 -24.67
CA PRO A 34 -2.58 -13.90 -25.13
C PRO A 34 -1.48 -13.27 -26.00
N LEU A 35 -0.55 -12.54 -25.37
CA LEU A 35 0.64 -11.95 -26.00
C LEU A 35 1.49 -12.98 -26.76
N GLN A 36 1.36 -14.26 -26.41
CA GLN A 36 2.00 -15.39 -27.09
C GLN A 36 1.66 -15.48 -28.59
N HIS A 37 0.52 -14.94 -29.03
CA HIS A 37 0.18 -14.88 -30.47
C HIS A 37 0.96 -13.84 -31.25
N TYR A 38 1.50 -12.82 -30.56
CA TYR A 38 2.21 -11.71 -31.18
C TYR A 38 3.73 -11.82 -31.00
N ILE A 39 4.18 -12.42 -29.90
CA ILE A 39 5.59 -12.54 -29.52
C ILE A 39 5.82 -13.96 -28.98
N SER A 40 6.93 -14.58 -29.38
CA SER A 40 7.34 -15.89 -28.85
C SER A 40 7.74 -15.77 -27.37
N LEU A 41 6.77 -15.96 -26.49
CA LEU A 41 6.91 -15.90 -25.03
C LEU A 41 6.44 -17.21 -24.40
N THR A 42 7.21 -17.77 -23.47
CA THR A 42 6.73 -18.89 -22.67
C THR A 42 5.65 -18.45 -21.68
N ARG A 43 4.86 -19.40 -21.17
CA ARG A 43 3.78 -19.09 -20.21
C ARG A 43 4.31 -18.40 -18.96
N TYR A 44 5.48 -18.81 -18.47
CA TYR A 44 6.10 -18.23 -17.28
C TYR A 44 6.62 -16.82 -17.53
N GLN A 45 7.21 -16.55 -18.70
CA GLN A 45 7.65 -15.20 -19.06
C GLN A 45 6.46 -14.23 -19.14
N HIS A 46 5.34 -14.69 -19.69
CA HIS A 46 4.09 -13.94 -19.74
C HIS A 46 3.61 -13.53 -18.34
N VAL A 47 3.57 -14.50 -17.41
CA VAL A 47 3.24 -14.24 -16.00
C VAL A 47 4.25 -13.28 -15.36
N GLY A 48 5.53 -13.44 -15.67
CA GLY A 48 6.60 -12.56 -15.22
C GLY A 48 6.37 -11.10 -15.62
N ILE A 49 5.97 -10.84 -16.87
CA ILE A 49 5.63 -9.50 -17.36
C ILE A 49 4.48 -8.89 -16.54
N ALA A 50 3.41 -9.64 -16.31
CA ALA A 50 2.27 -9.14 -15.53
C ALA A 50 2.66 -8.80 -14.08
N ILE A 51 3.43 -9.68 -13.43
CA ILE A 51 3.93 -9.43 -12.06
C ILE A 51 4.86 -8.22 -12.03
N PHE A 52 5.74 -8.08 -13.03
CA PHE A 52 6.65 -6.96 -13.15
C PHE A 52 5.89 -5.63 -13.30
N LEU A 53 4.90 -5.58 -14.19
CA LEU A 53 4.03 -4.40 -14.39
C LEU A 53 3.31 -4.01 -13.09
N PHE A 54 2.83 -5.00 -12.33
CA PHE A 54 2.25 -4.75 -11.01
C PHE A 54 3.26 -4.15 -10.02
N GLY A 55 4.48 -4.70 -9.97
CA GLY A 55 5.59 -4.17 -9.16
C GLY A 55 5.98 -2.73 -9.51
N MET A 56 5.92 -2.36 -10.80
CA MET A 56 6.14 -0.99 -11.27
C MET A 56 5.08 -0.01 -10.75
N GLY A 57 3.84 -0.46 -10.52
CA GLY A 57 2.81 0.33 -9.85
C GLY A 57 3.25 0.81 -8.47
N TYR A 58 3.92 -0.04 -7.69
CA TYR A 58 4.49 0.33 -6.40
C TYR A 58 5.68 1.29 -6.53
N VAL A 59 6.54 1.16 -7.55
CA VAL A 59 7.61 2.13 -7.83
C VAL A 59 7.01 3.51 -8.06
N MET A 60 6.06 3.61 -8.99
CA MET A 60 5.45 4.88 -9.38
C MET A 60 4.72 5.52 -8.20
N GLN A 61 3.99 4.72 -7.41
CA GLN A 61 3.32 5.20 -6.20
C GLN A 61 4.32 5.72 -5.16
N ALA A 62 5.43 5.00 -4.95
CA ALA A 62 6.48 5.40 -4.02
C ALA A 62 7.14 6.71 -4.45
N ILE A 63 7.48 6.86 -5.73
CA ILE A 63 8.08 8.10 -6.29
C ILE A 63 7.10 9.27 -6.14
N TRP A 64 5.86 9.09 -6.57
CA TRP A 64 4.85 10.15 -6.53
C TRP A 64 4.54 10.61 -5.10
N SER A 65 4.45 9.66 -4.17
CA SER A 65 4.10 9.94 -2.78
C SER A 65 5.32 10.08 -1.86
N TRP A 66 6.53 10.22 -2.42
CA TRP A 66 7.77 10.20 -1.65
C TRP A 66 7.86 11.32 -0.62
N ARG A 67 7.23 12.48 -0.87
CA ARG A 67 7.21 13.61 0.07
C ARG A 67 6.14 13.48 1.15
N VAL A 68 5.11 12.68 0.92
CA VAL A 68 3.92 12.58 1.80
C VAL A 68 3.99 11.36 2.71
N TYR A 69 4.61 10.28 2.25
CA TYR A 69 4.67 9.03 2.99
C TYR A 69 5.61 9.07 4.19
N SER A 70 5.24 8.35 5.25
CA SER A 70 6.12 8.08 6.39
C SER A 70 7.33 7.23 5.94
N LYS A 71 8.40 7.23 6.75
CA LYS A 71 9.61 6.44 6.44
C LYS A 71 9.27 4.96 6.19
N TRP A 72 8.38 4.38 7.01
CA TRP A 72 7.98 2.98 6.89
C TRP A 72 7.03 2.72 5.72
N ALA A 73 6.14 3.66 5.40
CA ALA A 73 5.33 3.56 4.20
C ALA A 73 6.21 3.51 2.94
N LYS A 74 7.26 4.33 2.88
CA LYS A 74 8.24 4.29 1.77
C LYS A 74 8.97 2.96 1.72
N MET A 75 9.46 2.46 2.87
CA MET A 75 10.16 1.17 2.93
C MET A 75 9.25 0.00 2.54
N ALA A 76 8.00 -0.03 3.02
CA ALA A 76 7.04 -1.08 2.67
C ALA A 76 6.73 -1.07 1.17
N ASN A 77 6.45 0.09 0.58
CA ASN A 77 6.18 0.19 -0.86
C ASN A 77 7.41 -0.15 -1.69
N PHE A 78 8.60 0.33 -1.30
CA PHE A 78 9.84 0.03 -2.01
C PHE A 78 10.21 -1.45 -1.93
N ALA A 79 10.11 -2.07 -0.75
CA ALA A 79 10.37 -3.50 -0.56
C ALA A 79 9.37 -4.36 -1.35
N THR A 80 8.09 -3.99 -1.34
CA THR A 80 7.04 -4.67 -2.13
C THR A 80 7.33 -4.55 -3.63
N SER A 81 7.73 -3.37 -4.08
CA SER A 81 8.11 -3.15 -5.46
C SER A 81 9.33 -3.97 -5.88
N ALA A 82 10.42 -3.91 -5.09
CA ALA A 82 11.62 -4.68 -5.35
C ALA A 82 11.33 -6.19 -5.38
N PHE A 83 10.47 -6.67 -4.48
CA PHE A 83 10.00 -8.05 -4.49
C PHE A 83 9.26 -8.40 -5.79
N PHE A 84 8.20 -7.69 -6.15
CA PHE A 84 7.43 -8.02 -7.36
C PHE A 84 8.24 -7.82 -8.64
N CYS A 85 9.04 -6.76 -8.76
CA CYS A 85 9.90 -6.54 -9.92
C CYS A 85 10.96 -7.63 -10.04
N SER A 86 11.58 -8.06 -8.94
CA SER A 86 12.57 -9.15 -8.97
C SER A 86 11.93 -10.50 -9.33
N VAL A 87 10.75 -10.82 -8.78
CA VAL A 87 9.99 -12.02 -9.14
C VAL A 87 9.62 -12.00 -10.62
N GLY A 88 9.07 -10.87 -11.10
CA GLY A 88 8.65 -10.71 -12.48
C GLY A 88 9.82 -10.82 -13.47
N LEU A 89 10.94 -10.15 -13.17
CA LEU A 89 12.16 -10.22 -13.97
C LEU A 89 12.75 -11.63 -13.96
N PHE A 90 12.70 -12.32 -12.81
CA PHE A 90 13.18 -13.69 -12.70
C PHE A 90 12.37 -14.63 -13.61
N PHE A 91 11.04 -14.59 -13.55
CA PHE A 91 10.18 -15.37 -14.45
C PHE A 91 10.38 -15.02 -15.92
N TYR A 92 10.66 -13.76 -16.24
CA TYR A 92 10.95 -13.31 -17.60
C TYR A 92 12.30 -13.81 -18.14
N CYS A 93 13.35 -13.77 -17.32
CA CYS A 93 14.71 -14.13 -17.75
C CYS A 93 14.97 -15.66 -17.75
N ASN A 94 14.17 -16.44 -17.02
CA ASN A 94 14.44 -17.87 -16.80
C ASN A 94 13.43 -18.75 -17.54
N THR A 95 13.68 -18.99 -18.83
CA THR A 95 12.83 -19.84 -19.69
C THR A 95 12.81 -21.31 -19.27
N TRP A 96 13.83 -21.78 -18.55
CA TRP A 96 13.95 -23.16 -18.04
C TRP A 96 12.97 -23.50 -16.91
N LEU A 97 12.16 -22.55 -16.45
CA LEU A 97 11.04 -22.79 -15.51
C LEU A 97 9.92 -23.63 -16.14
N GLU A 98 9.89 -23.75 -17.47
CA GLU A 98 8.92 -24.59 -18.17
C GLU A 98 9.12 -26.08 -17.84
N GLU A 99 8.01 -26.77 -17.55
CA GLU A 99 7.99 -28.17 -17.09
C GLU A 99 8.38 -29.15 -18.20
N TYR A 100 8.22 -28.73 -19.46
CA TYR A 100 8.56 -29.51 -20.66
C TYR A 100 9.92 -29.15 -21.27
N ALA A 101 10.76 -28.37 -20.57
CA ALA A 101 12.13 -28.20 -21.00
C ALA A 101 12.80 -29.59 -20.99
N THR A 102 13.09 -30.11 -22.17
CA THR A 102 13.45 -31.51 -22.50
C THR A 102 14.59 -32.12 -21.67
N ASP A 103 15.27 -31.31 -20.87
CA ASP A 103 16.32 -31.70 -19.92
C ASP A 103 15.95 -31.31 -18.47
N ALA A 104 15.02 -32.05 -17.86
CA ALA A 104 14.73 -31.93 -16.43
C ALA A 104 15.87 -32.57 -15.60
N THR A 105 17.01 -31.90 -15.53
CA THR A 105 18.12 -32.33 -14.67
C THR A 105 17.76 -32.13 -13.20
N PRO A 106 18.13 -33.07 -12.28
CA PRO A 106 17.84 -32.96 -10.84
C PRO A 106 18.31 -31.65 -10.20
N SER A 107 19.36 -31.03 -10.75
CA SER A 107 19.88 -29.73 -10.32
C SER A 107 18.88 -28.59 -10.52
N ARG A 108 18.06 -28.61 -11.58
CA ARG A 108 17.02 -27.60 -11.83
C ARG A 108 15.87 -27.69 -10.83
N TYR A 109 15.52 -28.90 -10.37
CA TYR A 109 14.52 -29.10 -9.33
C TYR A 109 14.95 -28.48 -7.99
N ILE A 110 16.19 -28.75 -7.55
CA ILE A 110 16.75 -28.15 -6.34
C ILE A 110 16.80 -26.62 -6.48
N GLY A 111 17.20 -26.11 -7.64
CA GLY A 111 17.18 -24.67 -7.93
C GLY A 111 15.80 -24.03 -7.75
N ARG A 112 14.73 -24.67 -8.27
CA ARG A 112 13.35 -24.20 -8.09
C ARG A 112 12.96 -24.17 -6.61
N LEU A 113 13.28 -25.20 -5.83
CA LEU A 113 12.99 -25.23 -4.39
C LEU A 113 13.72 -24.12 -3.63
N VAL A 114 15.03 -23.94 -3.88
CA VAL A 114 15.83 -22.87 -3.26
C VAL A 114 15.23 -21.50 -3.56
N LEU A 115 14.81 -21.25 -4.81
CA LEU A 115 14.16 -20.01 -5.19
C LEU A 115 12.84 -19.79 -4.45
N VAL A 116 12.00 -20.83 -4.34
CA VAL A 116 10.76 -20.75 -3.57
C VAL A 116 11.04 -20.35 -2.12
N PHE A 117 12.06 -20.94 -1.48
CA PHE A 117 12.43 -20.57 -0.10
C PHE A 117 12.97 -19.13 0.00
N ILE A 118 13.79 -18.69 -0.95
CA ILE A 118 14.29 -17.31 -1.00
C ILE A 118 13.12 -16.32 -1.12
N TYR A 119 12.20 -16.55 -2.05
CA TYR A 119 11.06 -15.65 -2.24
C TYR A 119 10.05 -15.72 -1.10
N LEU A 120 9.86 -16.89 -0.48
CA LEU A 120 9.06 -17.02 0.74
C LEU A 120 9.67 -16.20 1.88
N PHE A 121 10.98 -16.29 2.09
CA PHE A 121 11.69 -15.51 3.10
C PHE A 121 11.59 -14.00 2.83
N MET A 122 11.77 -13.58 1.57
CA MET A 122 11.59 -12.17 1.18
C MET A 122 10.15 -11.69 1.40
N ALA A 123 9.15 -12.53 1.13
CA ALA A 123 7.75 -12.21 1.39
C ALA A 123 7.48 -12.00 2.89
N LEU A 124 8.11 -12.78 3.77
CA LEU A 124 8.03 -12.57 5.23
C LEU A 124 8.64 -11.23 5.63
N ILE A 125 9.79 -10.84 5.05
CA ILE A 125 10.41 -9.52 5.30
C ILE A 125 9.47 -8.39 4.86
N VAL A 126 8.92 -8.48 3.65
CA VAL A 126 7.96 -7.50 3.13
C VAL A 126 6.75 -7.39 4.04
N SER A 127 6.18 -8.52 4.47
CA SER A 127 5.07 -8.57 5.42
C SER A 127 5.42 -7.85 6.74
N GLY A 128 6.64 -8.07 7.27
CA GLY A 128 7.14 -7.37 8.45
C GLY A 128 7.15 -5.84 8.28
N PHE A 129 7.54 -5.32 7.11
CA PHE A 129 7.46 -3.88 6.84
C PHE A 129 6.03 -3.37 6.81
N TRP A 130 5.09 -4.12 6.24
CA TRP A 130 3.68 -3.74 6.23
C TRP A 130 3.06 -3.73 7.63
N VAL A 131 3.32 -4.76 8.43
CA VAL A 131 2.85 -4.83 9.83
C VAL A 131 3.42 -3.67 10.63
N LYS A 132 4.72 -3.38 10.49
CA LYS A 132 5.35 -2.26 11.19
C LYS A 132 4.78 -0.91 10.78
N TRP A 133 4.56 -0.70 9.47
CA TRP A 133 3.91 0.52 9.00
C TRP A 133 2.48 0.64 9.56
N ALA A 134 1.67 -0.42 9.50
CA ALA A 134 0.31 -0.40 10.02
C ALA A 134 0.27 -0.08 11.52
N HIS A 135 1.20 -0.63 12.30
CA HIS A 135 1.30 -0.35 13.74
C HIS A 135 1.60 1.13 14.01
N GLU A 136 2.55 1.73 13.30
CA GLU A 136 2.87 3.15 13.48
C GLU A 136 1.75 4.08 12.99
N ASP A 137 1.09 3.73 11.89
CA ASP A 137 -0.03 4.51 11.35
C ASP A 137 -1.23 4.50 12.31
N ASN A 138 -1.49 3.38 12.99
CA ASN A 138 -2.52 3.29 14.02
C ASN A 138 -2.16 4.11 15.26
N LYS A 139 -0.90 4.04 15.72
CA LYS A 139 -0.45 4.82 16.88
C LYS A 139 -0.59 6.33 16.67
N LEU A 140 -0.34 6.81 15.44
CA LEU A 140 -0.53 8.22 15.10
C LEU A 140 -2.01 8.63 15.12
N LYS A 141 -2.89 7.78 14.60
CA LYS A 141 -4.35 8.03 14.61
C LYS A 141 -4.92 8.06 16.02
N ASP A 142 -4.46 7.16 16.88
CA ASP A 142 -4.90 7.11 18.28
C ASP A 142 -4.47 8.39 19.00
N ALA A 143 -3.23 8.85 18.79
CA ALA A 143 -2.74 10.11 19.36
C ALA A 143 -3.49 11.35 18.85
N GLU A 144 -3.84 11.39 17.56
CA GLU A 144 -4.67 12.47 16.97
C GLU A 144 -6.08 12.49 17.58
N LYS A 145 -6.66 11.31 17.81
CA LYS A 145 -7.99 11.18 18.42
C LYS A 145 -7.98 11.65 19.88
N ASP A 146 -6.99 11.23 20.67
CA ASP A 146 -6.83 11.66 22.06
C ASP A 146 -6.62 13.19 22.16
N ALA A 147 -5.87 13.78 21.22
CA ALA A 147 -5.68 15.23 21.15
C ALA A 147 -6.98 15.98 20.81
N ALA A 148 -7.78 15.44 19.87
CA ALA A 148 -9.08 16.01 19.51
C ALA A 148 -10.10 15.92 20.66
N GLU A 149 -10.12 14.82 21.39
CA GLU A 149 -10.99 14.63 22.57
C GLU A 149 -10.64 15.62 23.69
N LYS A 150 -9.34 15.85 23.95
CA LYS A 150 -8.89 16.88 24.91
C LYS A 150 -9.31 18.29 24.50
N GLN A 151 -9.15 18.63 23.22
CA GLN A 151 -9.57 19.95 22.71
C GLN A 151 -11.09 20.15 22.84
N GLN A 152 -11.88 19.11 22.61
CA GLN A 152 -13.34 19.17 22.81
C GLN A 152 -13.70 19.37 24.29
N GLN A 153 -13.05 18.65 25.20
CA GLN A 153 -13.27 18.82 26.64
C GLN A 153 -12.90 20.23 27.15
N GLU A 154 -11.79 20.79 26.68
CA GLU A 154 -11.39 22.17 27.01
C GLU A 154 -12.43 23.18 26.49
N GLN A 155 -12.90 23.02 25.25
CA GLN A 155 -13.94 23.88 24.68
C GLN A 155 -15.27 23.79 25.44
N GLU A 156 -15.68 22.59 25.86
CA GLU A 156 -16.87 22.40 26.68
C GLU A 156 -16.74 23.04 28.06
N LEU A 157 -15.57 22.95 28.70
CA LEU A 157 -15.28 23.59 29.98
C LEU A 157 -15.33 25.12 29.86
N GLU A 158 -14.71 25.69 28.81
CA GLU A 158 -14.79 27.14 28.56
C GLU A 158 -16.22 27.62 28.30
N GLN A 159 -17.02 26.85 27.57
CA GLN A 159 -18.43 27.19 27.35
C GLN A 159 -19.25 27.16 28.65
N LYS A 160 -19.05 26.13 29.49
CA LYS A 160 -19.70 26.03 30.79
C LYS A 160 -19.32 27.19 31.72
N GLN A 161 -18.06 27.59 31.74
CA GLN A 161 -17.60 28.75 32.52
C GLN A 161 -18.25 30.06 32.03
N LYS A 162 -18.28 30.30 30.72
CA LYS A 162 -18.93 31.49 30.15
C LYS A 162 -20.44 31.54 30.46
N GLN A 163 -21.12 30.40 30.42
CA GLN A 163 -22.54 30.31 30.80
C GLN A 163 -22.76 30.59 32.30
N ALA A 164 -21.89 30.07 33.18
CA ALA A 164 -21.96 30.32 34.61
C ALA A 164 -21.72 31.80 34.96
N GLU A 165 -20.79 32.47 34.29
CA GLU A 165 -20.53 33.91 34.46
C GLU A 165 -21.71 34.78 33.99
N GLN A 166 -22.37 34.39 32.89
CA GLN A 166 -23.56 35.08 32.40
C GLN A 166 -24.75 34.91 33.36
N GLY A 167 -24.93 33.72 33.93
CA GLY A 167 -25.95 33.47 34.96
C GLY A 167 -25.80 34.39 36.17
N LYS A 168 -24.60 34.46 36.76
CA LYS A 168 -24.32 35.34 37.91
C LYS A 168 -24.60 36.82 37.63
N LYS A 169 -24.20 37.32 36.45
CA LYS A 169 -24.47 38.71 36.06
C LYS A 169 -25.95 39.04 35.89
N THR A 170 -26.80 38.03 35.72
CA THR A 170 -28.25 38.21 35.57
C THR A 170 -28.92 38.26 36.93
N GLU A 171 -28.50 37.42 37.89
CA GLU A 171 -28.97 37.45 39.28
C GLU A 171 -28.64 38.77 40.00
N ASP A 172 -27.44 39.32 39.80
CA ASP A 172 -27.01 40.59 40.40
C ASP A 172 -27.79 41.82 39.89
N LYS A 173 -28.53 41.71 38.78
CA LYS A 173 -29.37 42.80 38.25
C LYS A 173 -30.81 42.78 38.77
N GLU A 174 -31.24 41.67 39.38
CA GLU A 174 -32.61 41.50 39.89
C GLU A 174 -32.72 41.73 41.40
N SER A 175 -31.59 41.86 42.12
CA SER A 175 -31.52 42.29 43.54
C SER A 175 -31.27 43.80 43.67
#